data_AF-K2FQR5-F1
#
_entry.id   AF-K2FQR5-F1
#
_cell.length_a   1.000
_cell.length_b   1.000
_cell.length_c   1.000
_cell.angle_alpha   90.00
_cell.angle_beta   90.00
_cell.angle_gamma   90.00
#
_symmetry.space_group_name_H-M   'P 1'
#
loop_
_entity.id
_entity.type
_entity.pdbx_description
1 polymer ?
#
loop_
_entity_poly.entity_id
_entity_poly.type
_entity_poly.pdbx_seq_one_letter_code
_entity_poly.pdbx_strand_id
1 'polypeptide(L)'
;PAWINVGLGKDYSVREYYECVSDVVGYKPLFEYDLTKPEGMKMKKLNIQKALDLGWKPTTSLREGIEKTYHYYLSVFSKEEVL
;
A
#
# COMPACT_ATOMS: atom_id res chain seq x y z
N PRO A 1 24.38 3.92 -13.63
CA PRO A 1 23.72 2.59 -13.67
C PRO A 1 22.71 2.53 -14.81
N ALA A 2 22.60 1.41 -15.53
CA ALA A 2 21.57 1.29 -16.57
C ALA A 2 20.15 1.29 -15.98
N TRP A 3 19.97 0.68 -14.79
CA TRP A 3 18.69 0.61 -14.06
C TRP A 3 18.89 0.86 -12.56
N ILE A 4 17.87 1.39 -11.89
CA ILE A 4 17.85 1.70 -10.45
C ILE A 4 16.52 1.17 -9.87
N ASN A 5 16.58 0.49 -8.73
CA ASN A 5 15.39 0.07 -7.99
C ASN A 5 14.72 1.29 -7.34
N VAL A 6 13.44 1.50 -7.60
CA VAL A 6 12.62 2.55 -6.99
C VAL A 6 11.51 1.88 -6.20
N GLY A 7 11.44 2.15 -4.90
CA GLY A 7 10.49 1.51 -4.01
C GLY A 7 10.72 1.91 -2.54
N LEU A 8 10.10 1.17 -1.62
CA LEU A 8 10.11 1.51 -0.20
C LEU A 8 11.35 1.05 0.56
N GLY A 9 12.10 0.06 0.05
CA GLY A 9 13.23 -0.54 0.77
C GLY A 9 12.83 -1.47 1.93
N LYS A 10 11.56 -1.45 2.30
CA LYS A 10 10.91 -2.28 3.31
C LYS A 10 9.59 -2.82 2.76
N ASP A 11 9.00 -3.74 3.51
CA ASP A 11 7.71 -4.36 3.19
C ASP A 11 6.74 -4.15 4.36
N TYR A 12 5.46 -4.37 4.10
CA TYR A 12 4.43 -4.49 5.13
C TYR A 12 3.82 -5.89 5.04
N SER A 13 3.40 -6.43 6.18
CA SER A 13 2.60 -7.66 6.19
C SER A 13 1.25 -7.43 5.53
N VAL A 14 0.63 -8.51 5.06
CA VAL A 14 -0.76 -8.48 4.55
C VAL A 14 -1.68 -7.85 5.58
N ARG A 15 -1.53 -8.22 6.86
CA ARG A 15 -2.33 -7.66 7.95
C ARG A 15 -2.19 -6.14 8.08
N GLU A 16 -0.98 -5.60 8.07
CA GLU A 16 -0.75 -4.15 8.18
C GLU A 16 -1.38 -3.37 7.01
N TYR A 17 -1.36 -3.92 5.79
CA TYR A 17 -2.06 -3.33 4.66
C TYR A 17 -3.58 -3.25 4.91
N TYR A 18 -4.19 -4.36 5.35
CA TYR A 18 -5.63 -4.44 5.58
C TYR A 18 -6.08 -3.58 6.77
N GLU A 19 -5.30 -3.54 7.86
CA GLU A 19 -5.55 -2.65 9.00
C GLU A 19 -5.49 -1.19 8.58
N CYS A 20 -4.48 -0.78 7.80
CA CYS A 20 -4.37 0.59 7.31
C CYS A 20 -5.54 0.98 6.40
N VAL A 21 -5.97 0.10 5.50
CA VAL A 21 -7.15 0.36 4.64
C VAL A 21 -8.42 0.49 5.49
N SER A 22 -8.61 -0.42 6.45
CA SER A 22 -9.77 -0.43 7.35
C SER A 22 -9.88 0.89 8.13
N ASP A 23 -8.78 1.36 8.69
CA ASP A 23 -8.72 2.63 9.41
C ASP A 23 -9.02 3.84 8.52
N VAL A 24 -8.51 3.86 7.28
CA VAL A 24 -8.73 4.98 6.35
C VAL A 24 -10.16 5.02 5.85
N VAL A 25 -10.76 3.87 5.56
CA VAL A 25 -12.15 3.76 5.09
C VAL A 25 -13.14 4.01 6.25
N GLY A 26 -12.70 3.87 7.50
CA GLY A 26 -13.56 3.99 8.68
C GLY A 26 -14.38 2.73 8.96
N TYR A 27 -13.92 1.58 8.46
CA TYR A 27 -14.56 0.28 8.64
C TYR A 27 -13.72 -0.59 9.57
N LYS A 28 -14.33 -1.24 10.56
CA LYS A 28 -13.62 -2.11 11.52
C LYS A 28 -14.09 -3.56 11.39
N PRO A 29 -13.51 -4.33 10.45
CA PRO A 29 -13.87 -5.74 10.30
C PRO A 29 -13.32 -6.59 11.45
N LEU A 30 -13.91 -7.77 11.60
CA LEU A 30 -13.21 -8.91 12.20
C LEU A 30 -12.38 -9.58 11.10
N PHE A 31 -11.06 -9.62 11.26
CA PHE A 31 -10.18 -10.29 10.30
C PHE A 31 -10.21 -11.80 10.50
N GLU A 32 -10.68 -12.52 9.49
CA GLU A 32 -10.63 -13.98 9.42
C GLU A 32 -9.63 -14.42 8.33
N TYR A 33 -8.80 -15.43 8.65
CA TYR A 33 -7.79 -15.96 7.74
C TYR A 33 -8.17 -17.39 7.33
N ASP A 34 -8.38 -17.61 6.04
CA ASP A 34 -8.56 -18.96 5.49
C ASP A 34 -7.18 -19.61 5.23
N LEU A 35 -6.68 -20.33 6.23
CA LEU A 35 -5.39 -21.04 6.17
C LEU A 35 -5.41 -22.28 5.26
N THR A 36 -6.55 -22.61 4.63
CA THR A 36 -6.61 -23.67 3.62
C THR A 36 -6.06 -23.21 2.27
N LYS A 37 -5.91 -21.89 2.06
CA LYS A 37 -5.39 -21.31 0.82
C LYS A 37 -3.86 -21.31 0.79
N PRO A 38 -3.25 -21.46 -0.39
CA PRO A 38 -1.80 -21.42 -0.51
C PRO A 38 -1.25 -20.03 -0.16
N GLU A 39 -0.18 -20.00 0.61
CA GLU A 39 0.55 -18.78 0.90
C GLU A 39 1.49 -18.39 -0.25
N GLY A 40 1.60 -17.09 -0.50
CA GLY A 40 2.56 -16.54 -1.44
C GLY A 40 3.98 -16.46 -0.87
N MET A 41 4.84 -15.70 -1.57
CA MET A 41 6.19 -15.41 -1.06
C MET A 41 6.12 -14.60 0.24
N LYS A 42 6.95 -14.98 1.23
CA LYS A 42 6.99 -14.33 2.54
C LYS A 42 7.41 -12.85 2.53
N MET A 43 8.14 -12.40 1.49
CA MET A 43 8.63 -11.03 1.38
C MET A 43 8.90 -10.67 -0.08
N LYS A 44 8.49 -9.46 -0.49
CA LYS A 44 8.75 -8.91 -1.83
C LYS A 44 9.25 -7.47 -1.73
N LYS A 45 10.45 -7.29 -1.16
CA LYS A 45 11.11 -5.97 -1.07
C LYS A 45 12.24 -5.79 -2.07
N LEU A 46 12.45 -4.54 -2.47
CA LEU A 46 13.61 -4.12 -3.26
C LEU A 46 14.73 -3.61 -2.34
N ASN A 47 15.98 -3.91 -2.65
CA ASN A 47 17.10 -3.13 -2.12
C ASN A 47 17.18 -1.80 -2.89
N ILE A 48 17.04 -0.68 -2.18
CA ILE A 48 16.98 0.68 -2.75
C ILE A 48 18.23 1.53 -2.44
N GLN A 49 19.33 0.93 -1.94
CA GLN A 49 20.51 1.69 -1.50
C GLN A 49 21.02 2.65 -2.59
N LYS A 50 21.09 2.19 -3.84
CA LYS A 50 21.49 3.02 -4.98
C LYS A 50 20.62 4.26 -5.19
N ALA A 51 19.32 4.16 -4.93
CA ALA A 51 18.41 5.30 -5.05
C ALA A 51 18.65 6.30 -3.91
N LEU A 52 18.87 5.80 -2.69
CA LEU A 52 19.21 6.61 -1.52
C LEU A 52 20.54 7.36 -1.71
N ASP A 53 21.57 6.67 -2.25
CA ASP A 53 22.89 7.26 -2.53
C ASP A 53 22.81 8.40 -3.56
N LEU A 54 21.80 8.38 -4.43
CA LEU A 54 21.50 9.42 -5.41
C LEU A 54 20.58 10.53 -4.85
N GLY A 55 20.27 10.50 -3.55
CA GLY A 55 19.42 11.47 -2.88
C GLY A 55 17.92 11.25 -3.08
N TRP A 56 17.51 10.18 -3.79
CA TRP A 56 16.10 9.83 -3.95
C TRP A 56 15.62 8.97 -2.78
N LYS A 57 14.46 9.30 -2.22
CA LYS A 57 13.78 8.48 -1.20
C LYS A 57 12.26 8.57 -1.37
N PRO A 58 11.50 7.50 -1.05
CA PRO A 58 10.04 7.59 -1.00
C PRO A 58 9.63 8.57 0.10
N THR A 59 8.69 9.46 -0.21
CA THR A 59 8.20 10.49 0.72
C THR A 59 6.79 10.21 1.22
N THR A 60 6.00 9.45 0.48
CA THR A 60 4.63 9.10 0.84
C THR A 60 4.61 7.84 1.69
N SER A 61 4.00 7.94 2.86
CA SER A 61 3.78 6.78 3.75
C SER A 61 2.67 5.87 3.22
N LEU A 62 2.58 4.63 3.73
CA LEU A 62 1.48 3.71 3.39
C LEU A 62 0.11 4.36 3.65
N ARG A 63 -0.08 4.94 4.84
CA ARG A 63 -1.32 5.58 5.24
C ARG A 63 -1.68 6.76 4.33
N GLU A 64 -0.74 7.66 4.12
CA GLU A 64 -0.95 8.83 3.25
C GLU A 64 -1.29 8.41 1.81
N GLY A 65 -0.62 7.37 1.29
CA GLY A 65 -0.91 6.81 -0.02
C GLY A 65 -2.33 6.24 -0.11
N ILE A 66 -2.76 5.47 0.88
CA ILE A 66 -4.12 4.90 0.96
C ILE A 66 -5.17 6.01 1.09
N GLU A 67 -4.96 7.00 1.96
CA GLU A 67 -5.87 8.16 2.14
C GLU A 67 -6.06 8.92 0.83
N LYS A 68 -4.97 9.30 0.17
CA LYS A 68 -5.05 10.00 -1.13
C LYS A 68 -5.75 9.16 -2.19
N THR A 69 -5.47 7.86 -2.23
CA THR A 69 -6.09 6.95 -3.20
C THR A 69 -7.59 6.78 -2.92
N TYR A 70 -7.98 6.65 -1.65
CA TYR A 70 -9.38 6.53 -1.26
C TYR A 70 -10.17 7.82 -1.55
N HIS A 71 -9.60 8.99 -1.23
CA HIS A 71 -10.20 10.27 -1.60
C HIS A 71 -10.34 10.44 -3.10
N TYR A 72 -9.32 10.03 -3.88
CA TYR A 72 -9.42 10.02 -5.34
C TYR A 72 -10.56 9.11 -5.82
N TYR A 73 -10.64 7.88 -5.31
CA TYR A 73 -11.73 6.95 -5.61
C TYR A 73 -13.10 7.60 -5.36
N LEU A 74 -13.34 8.16 -4.17
CA LEU A 74 -14.60 8.86 -3.88
C LEU A 74 -14.86 10.04 -4.83
N SER A 75 -13.82 10.79 -5.21
CA SER A 75 -13.99 11.93 -6.12
C SER A 75 -14.44 11.53 -7.54
N VAL A 76 -14.09 10.31 -7.97
CA VAL A 76 -14.45 9.75 -9.28
C VAL A 76 -15.81 9.07 -9.23
N PHE A 77 -16.08 8.29 -8.18
CA PHE A 77 -17.26 7.40 -8.13
C PHE A 77 -18.44 7.95 -7.30
N SER A 78 -18.25 8.91 -6.39
CA SER A 78 -19.36 9.57 -5.70
C SER A 78 -20.14 10.57 -6.58
N LYS A 79 -19.79 10.68 -7.87
CA LYS A 79 -20.53 11.46 -8.87
C LYS A 79 -21.52 10.64 -9.71
N GLU A 80 -21.56 9.32 -9.55
CA GLU A 80 -22.46 8.45 -10.33
C GLU A 80 -23.85 8.20 -9.68
N GLU A 81 -24.14 8.76 -8.50
CA GLU A 81 -25.49 8.73 -7.90
C GLU A 81 -26.22 10.08 -8.04
N VAL A 82 -26.39 10.57 -9.28
CA VAL A 82 -27.56 11.36 -9.69
C VAL A 82 -27.85 11.07 -11.17
N LEU A 83 -28.49 9.94 -11.45
CA LEU A 83 -29.34 9.73 -12.63
C LEU A 83 -30.58 8.93 -12.22
#